data_AF-A0A359F626-F1
#
_entry.id   AF-A0A359F626-F1
#
_cell.length_a   1.000
_cell.length_b   1.000
_cell.length_c   1.000
_cell.angle_alpha   90.00
_cell.angle_beta   90.00
_cell.angle_gamma   90.00
#
_symmetry.space_group_name_H-M   'P 1'
#
loop_
_entity.id
_entity.type
_entity.pdbx_description
1 polymer ?
#
loop_
_entity_poly.entity_id
_entity_poly.type
_entity_poly.pdbx_seq_one_letter_code
_entity_poly.pdbx_strand_id
1 'polypeptide(L)'
;MANDPTTDTALNPFFGTDLDRAKDVLDWLWDHRDDVMDLANRLPKILEAAGQSMSSAGDGATSAASLLIGTNDTPGAAQLTKTASETLLACQHELERLNALIDGVAEHLDNVNIPGVSRPFDKAAAQLREGAKRVDSLGDAMVGVAGSIESLGGQVGQAAVGLQTVGEQLGRTGTTLGSLLGGREAKRAGSSAQGRTASEEVKRAEGTRSETGGAGGLTTGPSSKPGTAGGVGKIGDLLGDK
;
A
#
# COMPACT_ATOMS: atom_id res chain seq x y z
N MET A 1 47.04 -51.58 52.72
CA MET A 1 46.61 -50.27 53.27
C MET A 1 47.31 -49.23 52.40
N ALA A 2 46.76 -48.80 51.26
CA ALA A 2 45.45 -48.21 51.00
C ALA A 2 45.46 -46.69 51.17
N ASN A 3 45.57 -45.99 50.04
CA ASN A 3 44.71 -44.84 49.73
C ASN A 3 44.53 -44.75 48.21
N ASP A 4 43.34 -44.32 47.83
CA ASP A 4 42.82 -44.11 46.46
C ASP A 4 43.01 -42.61 46.07
N PRO A 5 42.54 -42.09 44.92
CA PRO A 5 41.98 -42.77 43.75
C PRO A 5 42.57 -42.31 42.39
N THR A 6 42.16 -42.99 41.32
CA THR A 6 42.09 -42.39 39.98
C THR A 6 40.70 -41.77 39.74
N THR A 7 40.60 -40.44 39.70
CA THR A 7 39.43 -39.74 39.13
C THR A 7 39.80 -38.33 38.66
N ASP A 8 39.01 -37.85 37.70
CA ASP A 8 38.77 -36.47 37.22
C ASP A 8 39.61 -35.32 37.81
N THR A 9 40.13 -34.41 36.99
CA THR A 9 39.23 -33.54 36.20
C THR A 9 39.86 -33.08 34.88
N ALA A 10 39.40 -33.65 33.77
CA ALA A 10 39.67 -33.16 32.42
C ALA A 10 38.52 -32.23 31.93
N LEU A 11 38.26 -31.14 32.65
CA LEU A 11 37.17 -30.21 32.34
C LEU A 11 37.60 -28.73 32.29
N ASN A 12 37.41 -28.14 31.11
CA ASN A 12 37.11 -26.73 30.84
C ASN A 12 38.16 -25.65 31.14
N PRO A 13 39.07 -25.38 30.18
CA PRO A 13 39.67 -24.04 30.01
C PRO A 13 38.65 -22.96 29.57
N PHE A 14 37.39 -23.34 29.25
CA PHE A 14 36.36 -22.43 28.71
C PHE A 14 35.72 -21.49 29.76
N PHE A 15 35.72 -21.84 31.05
CA PHE A 15 34.94 -21.10 32.06
C PHE A 15 35.58 -19.79 32.55
N GLY A 16 36.82 -19.47 32.19
CA GLY A 16 37.43 -18.19 32.58
C GLY A 16 36.90 -17.01 31.77
N THR A 17 37.21 -17.01 30.46
CA THR A 17 36.90 -15.91 29.55
C THR A 17 35.41 -15.61 29.40
N ASP A 18 34.53 -16.62 29.42
CA ASP A 18 33.09 -16.36 29.38
C ASP A 18 32.53 -15.88 30.73
N LEU A 19 33.12 -16.28 31.87
CA LEU A 19 32.66 -15.81 33.17
C LEU A 19 33.05 -14.34 33.41
N ASP A 20 34.27 -13.95 33.06
CA ASP A 20 34.70 -12.55 33.21
C ASP A 20 33.99 -11.65 32.20
N ARG A 21 33.82 -12.09 30.94
CA ARG A 21 32.99 -11.37 29.96
C ARG A 21 31.51 -11.30 30.38
N ALA A 22 30.98 -12.32 31.05
CA ALA A 22 29.63 -12.29 31.60
C ALA A 22 29.52 -11.31 32.79
N LYS A 23 30.56 -11.14 33.62
CA LYS A 23 30.62 -10.08 34.63
C LYS A 23 30.69 -8.71 33.98
N ASP A 24 31.57 -8.49 32.99
CA ASP A 24 31.67 -7.23 32.27
C ASP A 24 30.32 -6.80 31.67
N VAL A 25 29.60 -7.77 31.08
CA VAL A 25 28.24 -7.55 30.55
C VAL A 25 27.21 -7.34 31.65
N LEU A 26 27.33 -8.02 32.81
CA LEU A 26 26.39 -7.88 33.93
C LEU A 26 26.57 -6.55 34.67
N ASP A 27 27.80 -6.14 34.93
CA ASP A 27 28.15 -4.84 35.52
C ASP A 27 27.78 -3.70 34.54
N TRP A 28 28.04 -3.86 33.24
CA TRP A 28 27.55 -2.92 32.23
C TRP A 28 26.02 -2.82 32.20
N LEU A 29 25.31 -3.96 32.27
CA LEU A 29 23.85 -4.01 32.34
C LEU A 29 23.30 -3.45 33.67
N TRP A 30 24.11 -3.45 34.73
CA TRP A 30 23.78 -2.89 36.03
C TRP A 30 23.97 -1.36 36.07
N ASP A 31 25.08 -0.86 35.53
CA ASP A 31 25.32 0.57 35.32
C ASP A 31 24.28 1.19 34.37
N HIS A 32 23.97 0.50 33.26
CA HIS A 32 22.96 0.94 32.28
C HIS A 32 21.55 0.43 32.64
N ARG A 33 21.32 -0.05 33.86
CA ARG A 33 20.03 -0.63 34.29
C ARG A 33 18.86 0.33 34.10
N ASP A 34 19.07 1.61 34.37
CA ASP A 34 18.02 2.63 34.24
C ASP A 34 17.76 3.03 32.77
N ASP A 35 18.80 3.05 31.92
CA ASP A 35 18.65 3.20 30.46
C ASP A 35 17.94 1.98 29.84
N VAL A 36 18.26 0.77 30.30
CA VAL A 36 17.58 -0.48 29.90
C VAL A 36 16.12 -0.49 30.36
N MET A 37 15.81 0.06 31.53
CA MET A 37 14.44 0.23 32.01
C MET A 37 13.68 1.31 31.22
N ASP A 38 14.28 2.46 30.93
CA ASP A 38 13.64 3.49 30.11
C ASP A 38 13.42 2.99 28.67
N LEU A 39 14.43 2.31 28.08
CA LEU A 39 14.27 1.61 26.82
C LEU A 39 13.14 0.58 26.88
N ALA A 40 13.05 -0.26 27.92
CA ALA A 40 11.97 -1.23 28.08
C ALA A 40 10.57 -0.58 28.26
N ASN A 41 10.51 0.65 28.79
CA ASN A 41 9.28 1.43 28.91
C ASN A 41 8.92 2.19 27.61
N ARG A 42 9.91 2.55 26.78
CA ARG A 42 9.72 3.23 25.48
C ARG A 42 9.53 2.26 24.31
N LEU A 43 10.14 1.07 24.36
CA LEU A 43 10.09 0.06 23.29
C LEU A 43 8.66 -0.26 22.84
N PRO A 44 7.66 -0.43 23.73
CA PRO A 44 6.28 -0.68 23.31
C PRO A 44 5.73 0.44 22.44
N LYS A 45 5.93 1.70 22.83
CA LYS A 45 5.45 2.89 22.10
C LYS A 45 6.20 3.10 20.78
N ILE A 46 7.49 2.79 20.73
CA ILE A 46 8.29 2.85 19.50
C ILE A 46 7.84 1.76 18.52
N LEU A 47 7.61 0.53 19.00
CA LEU A 47 7.10 -0.58 18.18
C LEU A 47 5.64 -0.37 17.74
N GLU A 48 4.82 0.30 18.54
CA GLU A 48 3.46 0.70 18.22
C GLU A 48 3.45 1.77 17.12
N ALA A 49 4.22 2.84 17.29
CA ALA A 49 4.38 3.89 16.28
C ALA A 49 4.98 3.35 14.97
N ALA A 50 5.95 2.43 15.06
CA ALA A 50 6.49 1.72 13.90
C ALA A 50 5.42 0.83 13.23
N GLY A 51 4.66 0.06 14.00
CA GLY A 51 3.58 -0.78 13.47
C GLY A 51 2.48 0.02 12.78
N GLN A 52 2.06 1.14 13.37
CA GLN A 52 1.07 2.06 12.78
C GLN A 52 1.61 2.73 11.50
N SER A 53 2.88 3.14 11.51
CA SER A 53 3.57 3.70 10.34
C SER A 53 3.68 2.67 9.20
N MET A 54 4.06 1.43 9.51
CA MET A 54 4.12 0.34 8.54
C MET A 54 2.73 -0.01 7.98
N SER A 55 1.68 -0.01 8.81
CA SER A 55 0.32 -0.23 8.31
C SER A 55 -0.09 0.88 7.34
N SER A 56 0.10 2.15 7.71
CA SER A 56 -0.24 3.31 6.86
C SER A 56 0.57 3.35 5.57
N ALA A 57 1.86 2.98 5.61
CA ALA A 57 2.68 2.82 4.41
C ALA A 57 2.21 1.64 3.54
N GLY A 58 1.70 0.58 4.16
CA GLY A 58 1.08 -0.56 3.48
C GLY A 58 -0.19 -0.19 2.72
N ASP A 59 -1.09 0.55 3.38
CA ASP A 59 -2.32 1.09 2.80
C ASP A 59 -2.01 2.06 1.64
N GLY A 60 -1.00 2.92 1.82
CA GLY A 60 -0.52 3.85 0.80
C GLY A 60 0.07 3.16 -0.43
N ALA A 61 0.92 2.14 -0.25
CA ALA A 61 1.49 1.37 -1.35
C ALA A 61 0.43 0.55 -2.09
N THR A 62 -0.54 -0.02 -1.38
CA THR A 62 -1.69 -0.74 -1.96
C THR A 62 -2.60 0.21 -2.77
N SER A 63 -2.81 1.43 -2.27
CA SER A 63 -3.58 2.48 -2.98
C SER A 63 -2.85 3.01 -4.22
N ALA A 64 -1.52 3.14 -4.16
CA ALA A 64 -0.71 3.47 -5.33
C ALA A 64 -0.77 2.35 -6.38
N ALA A 65 -0.71 1.09 -5.97
CA ALA A 65 -0.83 -0.06 -6.88
C ALA A 65 -2.20 -0.10 -7.58
N SER A 66 -3.30 0.12 -6.86
CA SER A 66 -4.65 0.11 -7.47
C SER A 66 -4.91 1.26 -8.43
N LEU A 67 -4.25 2.42 -8.26
CA LEU A 67 -4.28 3.51 -9.25
C LEU A 67 -3.49 3.19 -10.53
N LEU A 68 -2.41 2.41 -10.43
CA LEU A 68 -1.56 2.05 -11.56
C LEU A 68 -2.09 0.84 -12.35
N ILE A 69 -2.66 -0.15 -11.67
CA ILE A 69 -3.36 -1.31 -12.27
C ILE A 69 -4.74 -0.87 -12.78
N GLY A 70 -5.49 -0.14 -11.96
CA GLY A 70 -6.89 0.19 -12.16
C GLY A 70 -7.83 -0.66 -11.29
N THR A 71 -9.11 -0.35 -11.39
CA THR A 71 -10.22 -1.15 -10.85
C THR A 71 -11.10 -1.63 -12.01
N ASN A 72 -12.14 -2.43 -11.71
CA ASN A 72 -13.11 -2.85 -12.74
C ASN A 72 -13.85 -1.65 -13.38
N ASP A 73 -13.97 -0.54 -12.64
CA ASP A 73 -14.73 0.65 -13.03
C ASP A 73 -13.84 1.78 -13.57
N THR A 74 -12.54 1.78 -13.27
CA THR A 74 -11.60 2.86 -13.62
C THR A 74 -10.29 2.28 -14.18
N PRO A 75 -9.96 2.50 -15.47
CA PRO A 75 -8.73 1.99 -16.07
C PRO A 75 -7.49 2.66 -15.44
N GLY A 76 -6.54 1.87 -14.96
CA GLY A 76 -5.29 2.36 -14.39
C GLY A 76 -4.28 2.79 -15.46
N ALA A 77 -3.16 3.35 -15.02
CA ALA A 77 -2.09 3.82 -15.90
C ALA A 77 -1.58 2.74 -16.89
N ALA A 78 -1.47 1.48 -16.46
CA ALA A 78 -1.08 0.36 -17.33
C ALA A 78 -2.15 0.03 -18.40
N GLN A 79 -3.44 0.15 -18.05
CA GLN A 79 -4.56 -0.06 -18.97
C GLN A 79 -4.63 1.08 -20.00
N LEU A 80 -4.49 2.33 -19.55
CA LEU A 80 -4.53 3.53 -20.39
C LEU A 80 -3.37 3.59 -21.40
N THR A 81 -2.17 3.19 -21.00
CA THR A 81 -1.02 3.08 -21.91
C THR A 81 -1.26 2.01 -22.99
N LYS A 82 -1.83 0.84 -22.64
CA LYS A 82 -2.21 -0.17 -23.63
C LYS A 82 -3.25 0.34 -24.63
N THR A 83 -4.31 1.01 -24.17
CA THR A 83 -5.30 1.62 -25.09
C THR A 83 -4.68 2.69 -25.98
N ALA A 84 -3.70 3.45 -25.49
CA ALA A 84 -2.97 4.43 -26.30
C ALA A 84 -2.09 3.78 -27.38
N SER A 85 -1.36 2.68 -27.08
CA SER A 85 -0.57 1.97 -28.09
C SER A 85 -1.46 1.30 -29.14
N GLU A 86 -2.57 0.67 -28.73
CA GLU A 86 -3.59 0.12 -29.64
C GLU A 86 -4.20 1.19 -30.56
N THR A 87 -4.48 2.39 -30.03
CA THR A 87 -5.00 3.52 -30.81
C THR A 87 -3.97 4.03 -31.83
N LEU A 88 -2.69 4.11 -31.46
CA LEU A 88 -1.62 4.53 -32.38
C LEU A 88 -1.41 3.53 -33.53
N LEU A 89 -1.49 2.23 -33.26
CA LEU A 89 -1.47 1.17 -34.28
C LEU A 89 -2.69 1.24 -35.21
N ALA A 90 -3.88 1.53 -34.68
CA ALA A 90 -5.07 1.76 -35.50
C ALA A 90 -4.89 2.99 -36.42
N CYS A 91 -4.32 4.09 -35.90
CA CYS A 91 -4.01 5.27 -36.72
C CYS A 91 -2.96 4.99 -37.80
N GLN A 92 -1.92 4.20 -37.52
CA GLN A 92 -0.95 3.75 -38.53
C GLN A 92 -1.67 3.05 -39.70
N HIS A 93 -2.58 2.11 -39.43
CA HIS A 93 -3.29 1.41 -40.50
C HIS A 93 -4.19 2.32 -41.35
N GLU A 94 -4.73 3.42 -40.81
CA GLU A 94 -5.43 4.42 -41.62
C GLU A 94 -4.45 5.31 -42.42
N LEU A 95 -3.24 5.56 -41.91
CA LEU A 95 -2.16 6.22 -42.67
C LEU A 95 -1.66 5.35 -43.84
N GLU A 96 -1.52 4.04 -43.65
CA GLU A 96 -1.17 3.08 -44.72
C GLU A 96 -2.22 3.07 -45.83
N ARG A 97 -3.51 3.09 -45.48
CA ARG A 97 -4.62 3.19 -46.45
C ARG A 97 -4.65 4.55 -47.15
N LEU A 98 -4.41 5.63 -46.42
CA LEU A 98 -4.28 6.97 -46.99
C LEU A 98 -3.12 7.01 -48.00
N ASN A 99 -2.00 6.36 -47.70
CA ASN A 99 -0.87 6.27 -48.61
C ASN A 99 -1.22 5.53 -49.91
N ALA A 100 -1.83 4.35 -49.81
CA ALA A 100 -2.31 3.60 -50.97
C ALA A 100 -3.31 4.39 -51.85
N LEU A 101 -4.15 5.24 -51.24
CA LEU A 101 -5.03 6.16 -51.97
C LEU A 101 -4.25 7.31 -52.65
N ILE A 102 -3.22 7.85 -52.01
CA ILE A 102 -2.35 8.91 -52.56
C ILE A 102 -1.59 8.38 -53.79
N ASP A 103 -1.01 7.19 -53.71
CA ASP A 103 -0.31 6.56 -54.84
C ASP A 103 -1.28 6.18 -55.98
N GLY A 104 -2.46 5.65 -55.68
CA GLY A 104 -3.49 5.38 -56.69
C GLY A 104 -3.99 6.63 -57.43
N VAL A 105 -4.06 7.77 -56.72
CA VAL A 105 -4.33 9.08 -57.36
C VAL A 105 -3.13 9.54 -58.20
N ALA A 106 -1.89 9.39 -57.71
CA ALA A 106 -0.69 9.75 -58.48
C ALA A 106 -0.56 8.94 -59.77
N GLU A 107 -0.84 7.63 -59.73
CA GLU A 107 -0.91 6.76 -60.92
C GLU A 107 -2.03 7.20 -61.88
N HIS A 108 -3.20 7.58 -61.39
CA HIS A 108 -4.25 8.13 -62.25
C HIS A 108 -3.83 9.45 -62.92
N LEU A 109 -3.10 10.33 -62.23
CA LEU A 109 -2.61 11.59 -62.81
C LEU A 109 -1.52 11.36 -63.86
N ASP A 110 -0.57 10.43 -63.63
CA ASP A 110 0.43 10.03 -64.63
C ASP A 110 -0.22 9.43 -65.90
N ASN A 111 -1.32 8.69 -65.74
CA ASN A 111 -2.06 8.09 -66.87
C ASN A 111 -2.91 9.11 -67.67
N VAL A 112 -3.24 10.28 -67.11
CA VAL A 112 -4.02 11.33 -67.79
C VAL A 112 -3.09 12.19 -68.67
N ASN A 113 -2.46 11.56 -69.66
CA ASN A 113 -1.57 12.22 -70.61
C ASN A 113 -2.34 13.04 -71.67
N ILE A 114 -2.89 14.18 -71.25
CA ILE A 114 -3.51 15.17 -72.14
C ILE A 114 -2.42 16.12 -72.68
N PRO A 115 -2.20 16.19 -74.01
CA PRO A 115 -1.15 17.03 -74.60
C PRO A 115 -1.25 18.50 -74.19
N GLY A 116 -0.16 19.02 -73.61
CA GLY A 116 -0.04 20.42 -73.20
C GLY A 116 -0.25 20.68 -71.70
N VAL A 117 -0.88 19.75 -70.96
CA VAL A 117 -1.10 19.87 -69.50
C VAL A 117 -0.34 18.83 -68.67
N SER A 118 0.50 17.99 -69.28
CA SER A 118 1.28 16.95 -68.57
C SER A 118 2.13 17.52 -67.42
N ARG A 119 2.93 18.58 -67.67
CA ARG A 119 3.90 19.13 -66.68
C ARG A 119 3.34 19.44 -65.27
N PRO A 120 2.18 20.12 -65.11
CA PRO A 120 1.59 20.30 -63.79
C PRO A 120 1.04 18.99 -63.18
N PHE A 121 0.60 18.01 -63.99
CA PHE A 121 0.22 16.68 -63.49
C PHE A 121 1.45 15.87 -63.05
N ASP A 122 2.53 15.84 -63.84
CA ASP A 122 3.82 15.22 -63.47
C ASP A 122 4.30 15.75 -62.11
N LYS A 123 4.19 17.08 -61.90
CA LYS A 123 4.54 17.74 -60.64
C LYS A 123 3.59 17.40 -59.50
N ALA A 124 2.29 17.30 -59.76
CA ALA A 124 1.30 16.90 -58.76
C ALA A 124 1.52 15.45 -58.31
N ALA A 125 1.74 14.51 -59.23
CA ALA A 125 2.07 13.12 -58.94
C ALA A 125 3.39 13.01 -58.15
N ALA A 126 4.41 13.79 -58.50
CA ALA A 126 5.66 13.87 -57.73
C ALA A 126 5.45 14.43 -56.30
N GLN A 127 4.58 15.43 -56.11
CA GLN A 127 4.24 15.96 -54.79
C GLN A 127 3.39 14.99 -53.96
N LEU A 128 2.50 14.23 -54.59
CA LEU A 128 1.74 13.14 -53.95
C LEU A 128 2.69 12.03 -53.48
N ARG A 129 3.59 11.54 -54.35
CA ARG A 129 4.63 10.53 -54.01
C ARG A 129 5.64 10.99 -52.95
N GLU A 130 5.79 12.28 -52.72
CA GLU A 130 6.59 12.80 -51.60
C GLU A 130 5.74 13.01 -50.32
N GLY A 131 4.45 13.29 -50.46
CA GLY A 131 3.49 13.21 -49.36
C GLY A 131 3.37 11.79 -48.80
N ALA A 132 3.26 10.80 -49.70
CA ALA A 132 3.26 9.36 -49.45
C ALA A 132 4.36 8.92 -48.47
N LYS A 133 5.63 9.09 -48.86
CA LYS A 133 6.79 8.74 -48.01
C LYS A 133 6.79 9.43 -46.65
N ARG A 134 6.22 10.63 -46.55
CA ARG A 134 6.11 11.39 -45.29
C ARG A 134 4.97 10.88 -44.41
N VAL A 135 3.95 10.26 -45.00
CA VAL A 135 2.90 9.49 -44.30
C VAL A 135 3.47 8.16 -43.81
N ASP A 136 4.25 7.44 -44.63
CA ASP A 136 4.95 6.21 -44.20
C ASP A 136 5.92 6.48 -43.04
N SER A 137 6.77 7.49 -43.18
CA SER A 137 7.72 7.94 -42.13
C SER A 137 7.00 8.35 -40.82
N LEU A 138 5.75 8.80 -40.91
CA LEU A 138 4.91 9.09 -39.74
C LEU A 138 4.33 7.80 -39.14
N GLY A 139 3.92 6.83 -39.97
CA GLY A 139 3.50 5.49 -39.54
C GLY A 139 4.60 4.79 -38.74
N ASP A 140 5.83 4.72 -39.28
CA ASP A 140 7.01 4.16 -38.58
C ASP A 140 7.26 4.85 -37.23
N ALA A 141 7.15 6.18 -37.17
CA ALA A 141 7.30 6.93 -35.93
C ALA A 141 6.17 6.61 -34.92
N MET A 142 4.93 6.41 -35.39
CA MET A 142 3.80 6.02 -34.54
C MET A 142 3.94 4.59 -34.01
N VAL A 143 4.50 3.65 -34.78
CA VAL A 143 4.89 2.30 -34.29
C VAL A 143 5.92 2.41 -33.17
N GLY A 144 6.98 3.22 -33.38
CA GLY A 144 8.03 3.42 -32.38
C GLY A 144 7.49 4.01 -31.07
N VAL A 145 6.56 4.96 -31.15
CA VAL A 145 5.87 5.52 -29.97
C VAL A 145 4.91 4.50 -29.34
N ALA A 146 4.16 3.74 -30.12
CA ALA A 146 3.24 2.71 -29.61
C ALA A 146 3.97 1.65 -28.80
N GLY A 147 5.06 1.07 -29.32
CA GLY A 147 5.88 0.09 -28.61
C GLY A 147 6.60 0.68 -27.38
N SER A 148 6.97 1.95 -27.42
CA SER A 148 7.52 2.66 -26.25
C SER A 148 6.49 2.83 -25.13
N ILE A 149 5.24 3.14 -25.49
CA ILE A 149 4.11 3.28 -24.55
C ILE A 149 3.69 1.91 -24.00
N GLU A 150 3.68 0.84 -24.82
CA GLU A 150 3.40 -0.52 -24.36
C GLU A 150 4.46 -1.01 -23.35
N SER A 151 5.74 -0.79 -23.65
CA SER A 151 6.84 -1.09 -22.73
C SER A 151 6.73 -0.32 -21.41
N LEU A 152 6.37 0.96 -21.46
CA LEU A 152 6.08 1.77 -20.27
C LEU A 152 4.89 1.20 -19.47
N GLY A 153 3.81 0.81 -20.14
CA GLY A 153 2.64 0.19 -19.51
C GLY A 153 2.98 -1.13 -18.80
N GLY A 154 3.81 -1.96 -19.42
CA GLY A 154 4.33 -3.19 -18.83
C GLY A 154 5.18 -2.93 -17.58
N GLN A 155 6.09 -1.95 -17.63
CA GLN A 155 6.92 -1.54 -16.48
C GLN A 155 6.06 -0.96 -15.34
N VAL A 156 5.06 -0.14 -15.66
CA VAL A 156 4.10 0.41 -14.68
C VAL A 156 3.28 -0.69 -14.02
N GLY A 157 2.79 -1.67 -14.79
CA GLY A 157 2.07 -2.83 -14.26
C GLY A 157 2.94 -3.68 -13.32
N GLN A 158 4.20 -3.95 -13.68
CA GLN A 158 5.15 -4.66 -12.82
C GLN A 158 5.46 -3.89 -11.53
N ALA A 159 5.70 -2.58 -11.62
CA ALA A 159 5.92 -1.72 -10.47
C ALA A 159 4.71 -1.71 -9.52
N ALA A 160 3.49 -1.71 -10.06
CA ALA A 160 2.26 -1.74 -9.29
C ALA A 160 2.06 -3.08 -8.54
N VAL A 161 2.32 -4.23 -9.19
CA VAL A 161 2.29 -5.54 -8.52
C VAL A 161 3.36 -5.62 -7.41
N GLY A 162 4.53 -5.01 -7.62
CA GLY A 162 5.55 -4.84 -6.59
C GLY A 162 5.05 -4.00 -5.41
N LEU A 163 4.43 -2.84 -5.67
CA LEU A 163 3.85 -1.95 -4.65
C LEU A 163 2.71 -2.62 -3.87
N GLN A 164 1.83 -3.41 -4.52
CA GLN A 164 0.82 -4.20 -3.82
C GLN A 164 1.47 -5.24 -2.90
N THR A 165 2.46 -5.97 -3.40
CA THR A 165 3.16 -7.01 -2.63
C THR A 165 3.85 -6.44 -1.39
N VAL A 166 4.54 -5.29 -1.54
CA VAL A 166 5.13 -4.54 -0.43
C VAL A 166 4.04 -4.00 0.50
N GLY A 167 2.94 -3.50 -0.06
CA GLY A 167 1.79 -2.98 0.70
C GLY A 167 1.19 -4.01 1.65
N GLU A 168 0.89 -5.20 1.13
CA GLU A 168 0.39 -6.32 1.92
C GLU A 168 1.39 -6.79 2.98
N GLN A 169 2.69 -6.84 2.66
CA GLN A 169 3.72 -7.22 3.63
C GLN A 169 3.82 -6.21 4.78
N LEU A 170 3.87 -4.91 4.48
CA LEU A 170 3.92 -3.84 5.46
C LEU A 170 2.65 -3.80 6.33
N GLY A 171 1.46 -3.95 5.74
CA GLY A 171 0.19 -4.04 6.46
C GLY A 171 0.12 -5.25 7.41
N ARG A 172 0.53 -6.43 6.94
CA ARG A 172 0.62 -7.65 7.79
C ARG A 172 1.64 -7.50 8.91
N THR A 173 2.79 -6.86 8.68
CA THR A 173 3.78 -6.60 9.73
C THR A 173 3.27 -5.58 10.75
N GLY A 174 2.67 -4.47 10.30
CA GLY A 174 2.10 -3.44 11.17
C GLY A 174 1.01 -3.96 12.09
N THR A 175 0.05 -4.71 11.54
CA THR A 175 -1.02 -5.37 12.31
C THR A 175 -0.50 -6.46 13.27
N THR A 176 0.55 -7.20 12.89
CA THR A 176 1.22 -8.17 13.77
C THR A 176 1.92 -7.48 14.94
N LEU A 177 2.64 -6.37 14.70
CA LEU A 177 3.26 -5.56 15.76
C LEU A 177 2.20 -4.98 16.70
N GLY A 178 1.16 -4.34 16.18
CA GLY A 178 0.09 -3.75 16.98
C GLY A 178 -0.64 -4.79 17.86
N SER A 179 -0.96 -5.97 17.31
CA SER A 179 -1.63 -7.04 18.06
C SER A 179 -0.74 -7.67 19.15
N LEU A 180 0.57 -7.83 18.91
CA LEU A 180 1.53 -8.29 19.93
C LEU A 180 1.71 -7.30 21.09
N LEU A 181 1.47 -6.00 20.85
CA LEU A 181 1.58 -4.93 21.85
C LEU A 181 0.26 -4.76 22.62
N GLY A 182 -0.86 -4.54 21.93
CA GLY A 182 -2.19 -4.45 22.56
C GLY A 182 -2.55 -5.71 23.35
N GLY A 183 -2.14 -6.89 22.87
CA GLY A 183 -2.28 -8.15 23.59
C GLY A 183 -1.49 -8.23 24.89
N ARG A 184 -0.40 -7.46 25.05
CA ARG A 184 0.33 -7.34 26.33
C ARG A 184 -0.35 -6.38 27.30
N GLU A 185 -0.89 -5.26 26.81
CA GLU A 185 -1.59 -4.30 27.66
C GLU A 185 -2.90 -4.88 28.22
N ALA A 186 -3.72 -5.53 27.37
CA ALA A 186 -4.92 -6.24 27.80
C ALA A 186 -4.62 -7.30 28.89
N LYS A 187 -3.50 -8.02 28.75
CA LYS A 187 -3.07 -9.06 29.71
C LYS A 187 -2.54 -8.46 31.03
N ARG A 188 -1.90 -7.29 31.00
CA ARG A 188 -1.53 -6.52 32.22
C ARG A 188 -2.75 -5.95 32.93
N ALA A 189 -3.73 -5.43 32.19
CA ALA A 189 -4.99 -4.91 32.76
C ALA A 189 -5.83 -6.01 33.44
N GLY A 190 -5.95 -7.19 32.82
CA GLY A 190 -6.61 -8.34 33.45
C GLY A 190 -5.91 -8.80 34.73
N SER A 191 -4.57 -8.87 34.71
CA SER A 191 -3.79 -9.34 35.87
C SER A 191 -3.85 -8.42 37.09
N SER A 192 -4.06 -7.11 36.91
CA SER A 192 -4.15 -6.16 38.04
C SER A 192 -5.55 -6.10 38.67
N ALA A 193 -6.59 -6.47 37.92
CA ALA A 193 -7.95 -6.63 38.45
C ALA A 193 -8.08 -7.90 39.32
N GLN A 194 -7.55 -9.03 38.83
CA GLN A 194 -7.66 -10.34 39.50
C GLN A 194 -7.05 -10.36 40.92
N GLY A 195 -6.04 -9.51 41.20
CA GLY A 195 -5.39 -9.42 42.49
C GLY A 195 -6.14 -8.63 43.57
N ARG A 196 -7.26 -7.96 43.24
CA ARG A 196 -8.01 -7.12 44.19
C ARG A 196 -9.28 -7.74 44.75
N THR A 197 -9.91 -8.68 44.04
CA THR A 197 -11.21 -9.26 44.46
C THR A 197 -11.10 -10.24 45.62
N ALA A 198 -9.92 -10.82 45.87
CA ALA A 198 -9.72 -11.84 46.92
C ALA A 198 -9.74 -11.30 48.38
N SER A 199 -9.73 -9.98 48.58
CA SER A 199 -9.54 -9.36 49.91
C SER A 199 -10.76 -8.62 50.48
N GLU A 200 -11.88 -8.55 49.77
CA GLU A 200 -13.05 -7.73 50.18
C GLU A 200 -14.30 -8.53 50.62
N GLU A 201 -14.33 -9.86 50.44
CA GLU A 201 -15.51 -10.68 50.79
C GLU A 201 -15.66 -11.00 52.29
N VAL A 202 -14.61 -10.86 53.09
CA VAL A 202 -14.59 -11.31 54.51
C VAL A 202 -15.23 -10.29 55.48
N LYS A 203 -15.70 -9.12 55.01
CA LYS A 203 -16.09 -7.98 55.88
C LYS A 203 -17.50 -7.41 55.69
N ARG A 204 -18.42 -8.15 55.06
CA ARG A 204 -19.79 -7.66 54.74
C ARG A 204 -20.94 -8.44 55.39
N ALA A 205 -20.70 -9.08 56.53
CA ALA A 205 -21.62 -10.04 57.16
C ALA A 205 -21.97 -9.76 58.64
N GLU A 206 -22.18 -8.51 59.06
CA GLU A 206 -22.74 -8.18 60.39
C GLU A 206 -23.44 -6.80 60.44
N GLY A 207 -24.52 -6.66 61.25
CA GLY A 207 -25.19 -5.40 61.61
C GLY A 207 -26.12 -4.76 60.55
N THR A 208 -27.44 -5.00 60.43
CA THR A 208 -28.62 -4.75 61.32
C THR A 208 -29.15 -3.30 61.45
N ARG A 209 -30.13 -2.95 60.59
CA ARG A 209 -31.50 -2.45 60.90
C ARG A 209 -31.74 -1.23 61.86
N SER A 210 -32.27 -0.13 61.29
CA SER A 210 -33.44 0.71 61.70
C SER A 210 -33.59 1.87 60.67
N GLU A 211 -34.74 2.28 60.13
CA GLU A 211 -35.94 2.95 60.73
C GLU A 211 -35.63 4.35 61.32
N THR A 212 -36.30 5.48 60.99
CA THR A 212 -37.39 5.80 60.01
C THR A 212 -37.54 7.34 59.79
N GLY A 213 -37.98 7.79 58.59
CA GLY A 213 -38.78 9.03 58.39
C GLY A 213 -38.07 10.33 57.91
N GLY A 214 -38.79 11.21 57.18
CA GLY A 214 -38.38 12.62 56.90
C GLY A 214 -38.51 13.14 55.45
N ALA A 215 -39.71 13.48 54.98
CA ALA A 215 -40.07 13.86 53.60
C ALA A 215 -39.42 15.10 52.93
N GLY A 216 -39.37 15.16 51.58
CA GLY A 216 -39.30 16.42 50.80
C GLY A 216 -38.85 16.34 49.31
N GLY A 217 -39.71 16.74 48.35
CA GLY A 217 -39.40 16.92 46.90
C GLY A 217 -39.38 15.61 46.06
N LEU A 218 -40.04 15.39 44.90
CA LEU A 218 -40.41 16.23 43.73
C LEU A 218 -39.19 16.96 43.12
N THR A 219 -38.71 16.75 41.87
CA THR A 219 -39.00 15.80 40.75
C THR A 219 -37.68 15.60 39.92
N THR A 220 -37.50 14.94 38.76
CA THR A 220 -38.32 14.34 37.65
C THR A 220 -37.57 13.14 37.01
N GLY A 221 -38.17 12.46 36.01
CA GLY A 221 -37.48 11.60 35.02
C GLY A 221 -38.37 11.41 33.76
N PRO A 222 -38.05 10.52 32.78
CA PRO A 222 -36.85 9.66 32.62
C PRO A 222 -36.29 9.61 31.15
N SER A 223 -35.46 8.60 30.84
CA SER A 223 -35.32 7.90 29.51
C SER A 223 -34.16 8.21 28.53
N SER A 224 -33.28 7.20 28.41
CA SER A 224 -33.00 6.42 27.17
C SER A 224 -32.18 6.95 25.96
N LYS A 225 -30.92 6.46 25.91
CA LYS A 225 -30.22 5.82 24.76
C LYS A 225 -29.76 6.67 23.53
N PRO A 226 -28.81 6.14 22.71
CA PRO A 226 -27.98 6.97 21.81
C PRO A 226 -28.52 7.10 20.38
N GLY A 227 -28.05 8.15 19.67
CA GLY A 227 -28.27 8.36 18.25
C GLY A 227 -27.13 7.83 17.36
N THR A 228 -27.49 7.43 16.14
CA THR A 228 -26.60 6.82 15.13
C THR A 228 -26.72 7.57 13.80
N ALA A 229 -25.65 7.55 12.99
CA ALA A 229 -25.59 7.94 11.57
C ALA A 229 -25.90 9.42 11.21
N GLY A 230 -24.84 10.15 10.82
CA GLY A 230 -24.94 11.25 9.86
C GLY A 230 -24.45 10.77 8.49
N GLY A 231 -25.34 10.66 7.50
CA GLY A 231 -24.99 10.22 6.14
C GLY A 231 -24.53 11.39 5.27
N VAL A 232 -23.49 11.18 4.45
CA VAL A 232 -23.08 12.15 3.42
C VAL A 232 -24.08 12.09 2.26
N GLY A 233 -24.60 13.25 1.87
CA GLY A 233 -25.61 13.37 0.80
C GLY A 233 -25.05 13.01 -0.58
N LYS A 234 -25.89 12.38 -1.42
CA LYS A 234 -25.56 12.10 -2.81
C LYS A 234 -25.51 13.41 -3.61
N ILE A 235 -24.38 13.69 -4.26
CA ILE A 235 -24.33 14.64 -5.37
C ILE A 235 -24.77 13.86 -6.62
N GLY A 236 -26.03 14.04 -7.03
CA GLY A 236 -26.65 13.14 -8.01
C GLY A 236 -27.99 13.60 -8.56
N ASP A 237 -28.22 14.92 -8.63
CA ASP A 237 -29.34 15.56 -9.34
C ASP A 237 -28.95 17.02 -9.63
N LEU A 238 -28.54 17.33 -10.87
CA LEU A 238 -28.48 18.69 -11.47
C LEU A 238 -27.88 18.67 -12.90
N LEU A 239 -28.41 17.84 -13.80
CA LEU A 239 -28.09 17.89 -15.24
C LEU A 239 -29.25 17.30 -16.07
N GLY A 240 -30.35 18.04 -16.11
CA GLY A 240 -31.51 17.82 -16.97
C GLY A 240 -32.12 19.16 -17.38
N ASP A 241 -32.68 19.22 -18.58
CA ASP A 241 -33.28 20.39 -19.24
C ASP A 241 -32.42 21.67 -19.34
N LYS A 242 -31.56 21.72 -20.39
CA LYS A 242 -31.84 22.52 -21.60
C LYS A 242 -30.84 22.29 -22.74
#